data_AF-A0A7V0NWR7-F1
#
_entry.id   AF-A0A7V0NWR7-F1
#
_cell.length_a   1.000
_cell.length_b   1.000
_cell.length_c   1.000
_cell.angle_alpha   90.00
_cell.angle_beta   90.00
_cell.angle_gamma   90.00
#
_symmetry.space_group_name_H-M   'P 1'
#
loop_
_entity.id
_entity.type
_entity.pdbx_description
1 polymer ?
#
loop_
_entity_poly.entity_id
_entity_poly.type
_entity_poly.pdbx_seq_one_letter_code
_entity_poly.pdbx_strand_id
1 'polypeptide(L)'
;MMLVSLVTVFLMTLAIGGLGIGLGAVYPKFDYNNVASISMSFGAMLFMILALMLVTLTVLFEAWPLYLYLNARMVSRPFGSWEISQAIISFSLVVVLNAVCFYVPLRIGVKSMETEKWT
;
A
#
# COMPACT_ATOMS: atom_id res chain seq x y z
N MET A 1 -7.41 3.80 19.01
CA MET A 1 -6.04 3.97 18.47
C MET A 1 -5.36 2.63 18.19
N MET A 2 -5.34 1.67 19.11
CA MET A 2 -4.71 0.35 18.86
C MET A 2 -5.32 -0.45 17.70
N LEU A 3 -6.65 -0.60 17.66
CA LEU A 3 -7.33 -1.36 16.60
C LEU A 3 -7.09 -0.79 15.20
N VAL A 4 -7.10 0.53 15.08
CA VAL A 4 -6.90 1.23 13.81
C VAL A 4 -5.50 0.92 13.27
N SER A 5 -4.46 1.17 14.07
CA SER A 5 -3.09 0.91 13.65
C SER A 5 -2.84 -0.57 13.33
N LEU A 6 -3.44 -1.49 14.10
CA LEU A 6 -3.34 -2.93 13.83
C LEU A 6 -3.95 -3.30 12.48
N VAL A 7 -5.15 -2.80 12.19
CA VAL A 7 -5.85 -3.05 10.91
C VAL A 7 -5.05 -2.45 9.75
N THR A 8 -4.58 -1.21 9.87
CA THR A 8 -3.83 -0.55 8.79
C THR A 8 -2.51 -1.25 8.49
N VAL A 9 -1.74 -1.65 9.52
CA VAL A 9 -0.49 -2.40 9.32
C VAL A 9 -0.75 -3.76 8.68
N PHE A 10 -1.82 -4.44 9.08
CA PHE A 10 -2.23 -5.71 8.47
C PHE A 10 -2.56 -5.53 6.98
N LEU A 11 -3.37 -4.53 6.64
CA LEU A 11 -3.70 -4.21 5.23
C LEU A 11 -2.46 -3.82 4.43
N MET A 12 -1.59 -2.97 4.96
CA MET A 12 -0.35 -2.56 4.30
C MET A 12 0.56 -3.75 4.04
N THR A 13 0.67 -4.69 4.98
CA THR A 13 1.51 -5.87 4.80
C THR A 13 1.00 -6.73 3.64
N LEU A 14 -0.31 -6.93 3.54
CA LEU A 14 -0.91 -7.63 2.40
C LEU A 14 -0.66 -6.88 1.09
N ALA A 15 -0.89 -5.56 1.05
CA ALA A 15 -0.70 -4.73 -0.14
C ALA A 15 0.74 -4.72 -0.64
N ILE A 16 1.72 -4.55 0.25
CA ILE A 16 3.15 -4.58 -0.08
C ILE A 16 3.55 -5.99 -0.55
N GLY A 17 3.04 -7.04 0.10
CA GLY A 17 3.25 -8.42 -0.34
C GLY A 17 2.73 -8.67 -1.76
N GLY A 18 1.51 -8.21 -2.05
CA GLY A 18 0.89 -8.31 -3.39
C GLY A 18 1.65 -7.52 -4.45
N LEU A 19 2.12 -6.31 -4.13
CA LEU A 19 3.01 -5.52 -4.99
C LEU A 19 4.30 -6.26 -5.33
N GLY A 20 4.95 -6.86 -4.32
CA GLY A 20 6.19 -7.61 -4.50
C GLY A 20 6.00 -8.84 -5.39
N ILE A 21 4.96 -9.63 -5.13
CA ILE A 21 4.63 -10.83 -5.93
C ILE A 21 4.25 -10.43 -7.36
N GLY A 22 3.37 -9.44 -7.51
CA GLY A 22 2.89 -8.98 -8.81
C GLY A 22 4.01 -8.43 -9.70
N LEU A 23 4.85 -7.54 -9.17
CA LEU A 23 5.97 -6.98 -9.94
C LEU A 23 7.07 -8.01 -10.20
N GLY A 24 7.31 -8.94 -9.27
CA GLY A 24 8.19 -10.07 -9.50
C GLY A 24 7.70 -10.99 -10.62
N ALA A 25 6.38 -11.14 -10.76
CA ALA A 25 5.75 -11.90 -11.84
C ALA A 25 5.77 -11.17 -13.21
N VAL A 26 5.72 -9.83 -13.22
CA VAL A 26 5.77 -9.03 -14.46
C VAL A 26 7.18 -8.95 -15.05
N TYR A 27 8.21 -8.95 -14.20
CA TYR A 27 9.61 -8.86 -14.64
C TYR A 27 10.41 -10.10 -14.23
N PRO A 28 10.07 -11.30 -14.73
CA PRO A 28 10.84 -12.51 -14.45
C PRO A 28 12.23 -12.38 -15.08
N LYS A 29 13.28 -12.38 -14.23
CA LYS A 29 14.67 -12.41 -14.69
C LYS A 29 15.33 -13.68 -14.17
N PHE A 30 15.41 -14.71 -15.03
CA PHE A 30 16.03 -16.00 -14.71
C PHE A 30 17.50 -16.10 -15.14
N ASP A 31 17.98 -15.17 -15.96
CA ASP A 31 19.36 -15.15 -16.45
C ASP A 31 20.22 -14.19 -15.61
N TYR A 32 21.02 -14.74 -14.70
CA TYR A 32 21.89 -13.97 -13.81
C TYR A 32 23.28 -14.61 -13.68
N ASN A 33 24.32 -13.82 -13.98
CA ASN A 33 25.72 -14.19 -13.74
C ASN A 33 26.20 -13.81 -12.32
N ASN A 34 25.41 -13.03 -11.58
CA ASN A 34 25.71 -12.57 -10.24
C ASN A 34 24.42 -12.39 -9.42
N VAL A 35 24.36 -12.93 -8.20
CA VAL A 35 23.16 -12.90 -7.35
C VAL A 35 22.80 -11.46 -6.94
N ALA A 36 23.78 -10.55 -6.89
CA ALA A 36 23.56 -9.15 -6.54
C ALA A 36 22.76 -8.36 -7.59
N SER A 37 22.75 -8.79 -8.86
CA SER A 37 22.02 -8.08 -9.92
C SER A 37 20.51 -8.32 -9.88
N ILE A 38 20.05 -9.34 -9.15
CA ILE A 38 18.62 -9.63 -8.94
C ILE A 38 17.96 -8.50 -8.14
N SER A 39 18.62 -8.03 -7.08
CA SER A 39 18.15 -6.93 -6.22
C SER A 39 18.21 -5.56 -6.89
N MET A 40 19.07 -5.37 -7.91
CA MET A 40 19.12 -4.15 -8.73
C MET A 40 18.31 -4.27 -10.04
N SER A 41 17.39 -5.24 -10.12
CA SER A 41 16.52 -5.37 -11.28
C SER A 41 15.52 -4.21 -11.37
N PHE A 42 15.04 -3.95 -12.58
CA PHE A 42 14.03 -2.90 -12.83
C PHE A 42 12.74 -3.14 -12.03
N GLY A 43 12.29 -4.41 -11.95
CA GLY A 43 11.12 -4.78 -11.15
C GLY A 43 11.30 -4.49 -9.65
N ALA A 44 12.50 -4.74 -9.11
CA ALA A 44 12.82 -4.42 -7.71
C ALA A 44 12.83 -2.91 -7.45
N MET A 45 13.41 -2.10 -8.35
CA MET A 45 13.39 -0.63 -8.23
C MET A 45 11.96 -0.08 -8.29
N LEU A 46 11.13 -0.56 -9.21
CA LEU A 46 9.72 -0.18 -9.29
C LEU A 46 8.96 -0.58 -8.03
N PHE A 47 9.19 -1.78 -7.51
CA PHE A 47 8.60 -2.24 -6.26
C PHE A 47 8.95 -1.30 -5.10
N MET A 48 10.23 -0.93 -4.96
CA MET A 48 10.66 -0.03 -3.90
C MET A 48 9.96 1.33 -3.97
N ILE A 49 9.90 1.95 -5.15
CA ILE A 49 9.25 3.26 -5.34
C ILE A 49 7.75 3.17 -5.03
N LEU A 50 7.06 2.13 -5.51
CA LEU A 50 5.63 1.95 -5.30
C LEU A 50 5.29 1.62 -3.84
N ALA A 51 6.10 0.78 -3.18
CA ALA A 51 5.93 0.45 -1.77
C ALA A 51 6.14 1.69 -0.88
N LEU A 52 7.18 2.50 -1.17
CA LEU A 52 7.39 3.77 -0.47
C LEU A 52 6.22 4.72 -0.67
N MET A 53 5.75 4.89 -1.91
CA MET A 53 4.61 5.74 -2.23
C MET A 53 3.32 5.27 -1.51
N LEU A 54 3.06 3.96 -1.47
CA LEU A 54 1.94 3.36 -0.74
C LEU A 54 1.99 3.72 0.75
N VAL A 55 3.14 3.49 1.40
CA VAL A 55 3.31 3.76 2.83
C VAL A 55 3.15 5.24 3.11
N THR A 56 3.79 6.11 2.33
CA THR A 56 3.68 7.57 2.49
C THR A 56 2.23 8.05 2.35
N LEU A 57 1.51 7.61 1.31
CA LEU A 57 0.10 7.97 1.12
C LEU A 57 -0.77 7.47 2.27
N THR A 58 -0.59 6.22 2.69
CA THR A 58 -1.36 5.64 3.79
C THR A 58 -1.17 6.44 5.08
N VAL A 59 0.08 6.76 5.42
CA VAL A 59 0.41 7.55 6.62
C VAL A 59 -0.16 8.98 6.54
N LEU A 60 -0.07 9.64 5.37
CA LEU A 60 -0.64 10.98 5.19
C LEU A 60 -2.15 11.00 5.39
N PHE A 61 -2.87 9.99 4.88
CA PHE A 61 -4.31 9.89 5.07
C PHE A 61 -4.71 9.57 6.51
N GLU A 62 -3.90 8.80 7.26
CA GLU A 62 -4.14 8.56 8.69
C GLU A 62 -3.76 9.74 9.58
N ALA A 63 -2.77 10.55 9.18
CA ALA A 63 -2.36 11.73 9.92
C ALA A 63 -3.50 12.76 10.03
N TRP A 64 -4.39 12.83 9.04
CA TRP A 64 -5.53 13.75 9.03
C TRP A 64 -6.55 13.50 10.17
N PRO A 65 -7.16 12.30 10.32
CA PRO A 65 -8.06 12.01 11.42
C PRO A 65 -7.36 12.08 12.79
N LEU A 66 -6.07 11.75 12.85
CA LEU A 66 -5.26 11.93 14.05
C LEU A 66 -5.15 13.41 14.44
N TYR A 67 -4.93 14.29 13.47
CA TYR A 67 -4.88 15.74 13.69
C TYR A 67 -6.23 16.29 14.18
N LEU A 68 -7.34 15.90 13.54
CA LEU A 68 -8.70 16.24 13.99
C LEU A 68 -8.92 15.79 15.45
N TYR A 69 -8.48 14.58 15.79
CA TYR A 69 -8.59 14.03 17.13
C TYR A 69 -7.78 14.77 18.18
N LEU A 70 -6.53 15.08 17.87
CA LEU A 70 -5.66 15.85 18.75
C LEU A 70 -6.21 17.26 18.97
N ASN A 71 -6.69 17.93 17.91
CA ASN A 71 -7.23 19.27 18.00
C ASN A 71 -8.51 19.32 18.86
N ALA A 72 -9.46 18.40 18.64
CA ALA A 72 -10.68 18.32 19.45
C ALA A 72 -10.38 18.10 20.95
N ARG A 73 -9.38 17.26 21.25
CA ARG A 73 -8.92 17.01 22.61
C ARG A 73 -8.24 18.21 23.26
N MET A 74 -7.42 18.96 22.50
CA MET A 74 -6.75 20.16 23.04
C MET A 74 -7.72 21.29 23.34
N VAL A 75 -8.76 21.47 22.51
CA VAL A 75 -9.75 22.54 22.67
C VAL A 75 -10.90 22.11 23.62
N SER A 76 -10.86 20.90 24.19
CA SER A 76 -11.91 20.32 25.04
C SER A 76 -13.31 20.40 24.40
N ARG A 77 -13.37 20.30 23.07
CA ARG A 77 -14.63 20.33 22.32
C ARG A 77 -15.13 18.91 22.09
N PRO A 78 -16.46 18.68 22.13
CA PRO A 78 -17.02 17.42 21.70
C PRO A 78 -16.70 17.22 20.21
N PHE A 79 -16.36 15.99 19.85
CA PHE A 79 -16.16 15.59 18.45
C PHE A 79 -17.46 15.82 17.68
N GLY A 80 -17.47 16.79 16.77
CA GLY A 80 -18.64 17.08 15.96
C GLY A 80 -18.89 15.99 14.91
N SER A 81 -20.14 15.91 14.46
CA SER A 81 -20.56 14.96 13.41
C SER A 81 -19.82 15.18 12.09
N TRP A 82 -19.35 16.40 11.84
CA TRP A 82 -18.60 16.75 10.63
C TRP A 82 -17.20 16.16 10.63
N GLU A 83 -16.49 16.23 11.76
CA GLU A 83 -15.15 15.64 11.94
C GLU A 83 -15.19 14.10 11.85
N ILE A 84 -16.27 13.48 12.33
CA ILE A 84 -16.48 12.04 12.21
C ILE A 84 -16.64 11.62 10.74
N SER A 85 -17.41 12.39 9.96
CA SER A 85 -17.57 12.12 8.52
C SER A 85 -16.23 12.20 7.79
N GLN A 86 -15.41 13.22 8.08
CA GLN A 86 -14.07 13.36 7.50
C GLN A 86 -13.16 12.19 7.88
N ALA A 87 -13.18 11.75 9.13
CA ALA A 87 -12.40 10.60 9.57
C ALA A 87 -12.81 9.30 8.85
N ILE A 88 -14.11 9.05 8.71
CA ILE A 88 -14.63 7.88 7.99
C ILE A 88 -14.18 7.90 6.53
N ILE A 89 -14.23 9.06 5.87
CA ILE A 89 -13.77 9.22 4.48
C ILE A 89 -12.28 8.90 4.36
N SER A 90 -11.43 9.46 5.25
CA SER A 90 -9.99 9.19 5.25
C SER A 90 -9.68 7.69 5.45
N PHE A 91 -10.34 7.02 6.39
CA PHE A 91 -10.17 5.57 6.61
C PHE A 91 -10.64 4.75 5.42
N SER A 92 -11.79 5.08 4.84
CA SER A 92 -12.28 4.42 3.63
C SER A 92 -11.28 4.56 2.48
N LEU A 93 -10.66 5.73 2.34
CA LEU A 93 -9.68 5.97 1.29
C LEU A 93 -8.42 5.12 1.47
N VAL A 94 -7.94 4.96 2.70
CA VAL A 94 -6.80 4.08 3.03
C VAL A 94 -7.08 2.63 2.68
N VAL A 95 -8.28 2.14 3.02
CA VAL A 95 -8.70 0.76 2.70
C VAL A 95 -8.74 0.55 1.18
N VAL A 96 -9.35 1.49 0.44
CA VAL A 96 -9.42 1.43 -1.02
C VAL A 96 -8.02 1.47 -1.63
N LEU A 97 -7.15 2.36 -1.17
CA LEU A 97 -5.80 2.51 -1.68
C LEU A 97 -4.96 1.23 -1.48
N ASN A 98 -5.03 0.62 -0.29
CA ASN A 98 -4.36 -0.65 -0.02
C ASN A 98 -4.95 -1.80 -0.83
N ALA A 99 -6.28 -1.87 -0.98
CA ALA A 99 -6.92 -2.88 -1.80
C ALA A 99 -6.52 -2.76 -3.28
N VAL A 100 -6.51 -1.54 -3.84
CA VAL A 100 -6.08 -1.29 -5.22
C VAL A 100 -4.61 -1.71 -5.41
N CYS A 101 -3.72 -1.30 -4.52
CA CYS A 101 -2.32 -1.69 -4.59
C CYS A 101 -2.08 -3.19 -4.34
N PHE A 102 -2.97 -3.89 -3.66
CA PHE A 102 -2.92 -5.35 -3.60
C PHE A 102 -3.38 -5.99 -4.92
N TYR A 103 -4.59 -5.66 -5.37
CA TYR A 103 -5.26 -6.36 -6.47
C TYR A 103 -4.69 -6.05 -7.85
N VAL A 104 -4.31 -4.80 -8.12
CA VAL A 104 -3.83 -4.35 -9.44
C VAL A 104 -2.53 -5.06 -9.85
N PRO A 105 -1.43 -5.02 -9.08
CA PRO A 105 -0.18 -5.66 -9.49
C PRO A 105 -0.31 -7.18 -9.56
N LEU A 106 -1.11 -7.82 -8.70
CA LEU A 106 -1.41 -9.25 -8.79
C LEU A 106 -2.11 -9.61 -10.12
N ARG A 107 -3.14 -8.85 -10.50
CA ARG A 107 -3.84 -9.03 -11.79
C ARG A 107 -2.91 -8.85 -12.98
N ILE A 108 -2.02 -7.85 -12.94
CA ILE A 108 -1.07 -7.59 -14.02
C ILE A 108 -0.02 -8.71 -14.09
N GLY A 109 0.50 -9.16 -12.93
CA GLY A 109 1.43 -10.28 -12.84
C GLY A 109 0.87 -11.58 -13.42
N VAL A 110 -0.37 -11.94 -13.07
CA VAL A 110 -1.04 -13.14 -13.62
C VAL A 110 -1.18 -13.03 -15.14
N LYS A 111 -1.62 -11.88 -15.67
CA LYS A 111 -1.74 -11.67 -17.12
C LYS A 111 -0.39 -11.76 -17.84
N SER A 112 0.68 -11.26 -17.22
CA SER A 112 2.02 -11.35 -17.78
C SER A 112 2.44 -12.82 -17.94
N MET A 113 2.22 -13.64 -16.90
CA MET A 113 2.51 -15.07 -16.92
C MET A 113 1.66 -15.86 -17.92
N GLU A 114 0.39 -15.50 -18.11
CA GLU A 114 -0.49 -16.12 -19.11
C GLU A 114 -0.06 -15.82 -20.54
N THR A 115 0.51 -14.64 -20.77
CA THR A 115 1.00 -14.20 -22.08
C THR A 115 2.37 -14.79 -22.38
N GLU A 116 3.22 -14.93 -21.36
CA GLU A 116 4.55 -15.55 -21.42
C GLU A 116 4.46 -17.09 -21.30
N LYS A 117 3.49 -17.69 -22.01
CA LYS A 117 3.45 -19.12 -22.26
C LYS A 117 4.70 -19.50 -23.06
N TRP A 118 5.72 -19.96 -22.34
CA TRP A 118 6.86 -20.77 -22.78
C TRP A 118 6.72 -21.37 -24.19
N THR A 119 7.12 -20.60 -25.20
CA THR A 119 7.54 -21.08 -26.52
C THR A 119 9.00 -20.75 -26.71
#